data_AF-A0A923UA78-F1
#
_entry.id   AF-A0A923UA78-F1
#
_cell.length_a   1.000
_cell.length_b   1.000
_cell.length_c   1.000
_cell.angle_alpha   90.00
_cell.angle_beta   90.00
_cell.angle_gamma   90.00
#
_symmetry.space_group_name_H-M   'P 1'
#
loop_
_entity.id
_entity.type
_entity.pdbx_description
1 polymer ?
#
loop_
_entity_poly.entity_id
_entity_poly.type
_entity_poly.pdbx_seq_one_letter_code
_entity_poly.pdbx_strand_id
1 'polypeptide(L)'
;MGGRDRVGRFSEGFARAMGTSYFLVGMTGFVVTWLAFNSYAPAGSQFDPIRTNFTLLTLILSLQASYAAPLILLAQNRQADRDRVQFEQDRQRAERNLADTEYLAREVVSLRLAVRELASKDFIRAELRALLEELEKDRMPDGAAG
;
A
#
# COMPACT_ATOMS: atom_id res chain seq x y z
N MET A 1 4.29 -30.30 -18.89
CA MET A 1 3.70 -28.96 -18.60
C MET A 1 2.18 -29.13 -18.53
N GLY A 2 1.49 -28.64 -17.49
CA GLY A 2 0.01 -28.75 -17.43
C GLY A 2 -0.64 -28.93 -16.04
N GLY A 3 0.14 -29.02 -14.95
CA GLY A 3 -0.40 -29.16 -13.59
C GLY A 3 -0.70 -27.84 -12.87
N ARG A 4 0.06 -26.78 -13.18
CA ARG A 4 0.01 -25.49 -12.44
C ARG A 4 -1.16 -24.59 -12.83
N ASP A 5 -1.63 -24.67 -14.07
CA ASP A 5 -2.61 -23.71 -14.61
C ASP A 5 -4.05 -23.98 -14.15
N ARG A 6 -4.39 -25.24 -13.87
CA ARG A 6 -5.70 -25.60 -13.30
C ARG A 6 -5.82 -25.11 -11.85
N VAL A 7 -4.81 -25.40 -11.03
CA VAL A 7 -4.76 -25.00 -9.61
C VAL A 7 -4.68 -23.48 -9.46
N GLY A 8 -3.96 -22.79 -10.36
CA GLY A 8 -3.89 -21.33 -10.38
C GLY A 8 -5.26 -20.67 -10.61
N ARG A 9 -6.03 -21.17 -11.60
CA ARG A 9 -7.38 -20.66 -11.88
C ARG A 9 -8.42 -21.00 -10.82
N PHE A 10 -8.34 -22.19 -10.21
CA PHE A 10 -9.19 -22.53 -9.06
C PHE A 10 -8.85 -21.64 -7.86
N SER A 11 -7.57 -21.36 -7.63
CA SER A 11 -7.11 -20.45 -6.56
C SER A 11 -7.58 -19.00 -6.78
N GLU A 12 -7.57 -18.48 -8.01
CA GLU A 12 -8.09 -17.13 -8.31
C GLU A 12 -9.60 -17.01 -8.08
N GLY A 13 -10.38 -18.03 -8.48
CA GLY A 13 -11.82 -18.09 -8.20
C GLY A 13 -12.12 -18.21 -6.70
N PHE A 14 -11.35 -19.03 -5.99
CA PHE A 14 -11.47 -19.23 -4.55
C PHE A 14 -11.05 -17.98 -3.75
N ALA A 15 -10.02 -17.26 -4.20
CA ALA A 15 -9.57 -16.00 -3.59
C ALA A 15 -10.63 -14.90 -3.73
N ARG A 16 -11.30 -14.78 -4.90
CA ARG A 16 -12.43 -13.84 -5.07
C ARG A 16 -13.66 -14.25 -4.27
N ALA A 17 -13.91 -15.55 -4.12
CA ALA A 17 -15.01 -16.09 -3.31
C ALA A 17 -14.81 -15.86 -1.81
N MET A 18 -13.58 -15.99 -1.29
CA MET A 18 -13.28 -15.76 0.13
C MET A 18 -13.28 -14.28 0.54
N GLY A 19 -13.05 -13.35 -0.38
CA GLY A 19 -12.95 -11.91 -0.07
C GLY A 19 -14.27 -11.13 -0.13
N THR A 20 -15.36 -11.71 -0.65
CA THR A 20 -16.59 -10.99 -0.98
C THR A 20 -17.81 -11.62 -0.30
N SER A 21 -18.88 -10.85 -0.09
CA SER A 21 -20.20 -11.25 0.46
C SER A 21 -20.82 -12.52 -0.13
N TYR A 22 -20.30 -13.01 -1.26
CA TYR A 22 -20.70 -14.28 -1.90
C TYR A 22 -20.54 -15.52 -1.01
N PHE A 23 -19.52 -15.62 -0.14
CA PHE A 23 -19.41 -16.76 0.79
C PHE A 23 -20.60 -16.81 1.75
N LEU A 24 -20.97 -15.66 2.31
CA LEU A 24 -22.11 -15.54 3.21
C LEU A 24 -23.42 -15.89 2.48
N VAL A 25 -23.63 -15.36 1.28
CA VAL A 25 -24.83 -15.64 0.47
C VAL A 25 -24.93 -17.13 0.12
N GLY A 26 -23.82 -17.78 -0.25
CA GLY A 26 -23.78 -19.21 -0.54
C GLY A 26 -24.09 -20.06 0.69
N MET A 27 -23.49 -19.74 1.85
CA MET A 27 -23.78 -20.42 3.12
C MET A 27 -25.24 -20.25 3.55
N THR A 28 -25.80 -19.05 3.42
CA THR A 28 -27.22 -18.80 3.70
C THR A 28 -28.12 -19.62 2.78
N GLY A 29 -27.82 -19.68 1.47
CA GLY A 29 -28.57 -20.49 0.52
C GLY A 29 -28.53 -21.99 0.84
N PHE A 30 -27.36 -22.51 1.25
CA PHE A 30 -27.21 -23.90 1.69
C PHE A 30 -28.08 -24.19 2.91
N VAL A 31 -28.01 -23.35 3.95
CA VAL A 31 -28.82 -23.51 5.17
C VAL A 31 -30.32 -23.46 4.84
N VAL A 32 -30.77 -22.49 4.05
CA VAL A 32 -32.18 -22.37 3.64
C VAL A 32 -32.64 -23.59 2.86
N THR A 33 -31.82 -24.08 1.91
CA THR A 33 -32.15 -25.29 1.12
C THR A 33 -32.22 -26.52 2.02
N TRP A 34 -31.31 -26.66 2.99
CA TRP A 34 -31.31 -27.76 3.95
C TRP A 34 -32.55 -27.75 4.84
N LEU A 35 -32.93 -26.59 5.37
CA LEU A 35 -34.13 -26.42 6.18
C LEU A 35 -35.39 -26.71 5.37
N ALA A 36 -35.47 -26.24 4.12
CA ALA A 36 -36.59 -26.50 3.22
C ALA A 36 -36.68 -28.00 2.92
N PHE A 37 -35.60 -28.65 2.51
CA PHE A 37 -35.58 -30.08 2.19
C PHE A 37 -36.01 -30.94 3.39
N ASN A 38 -35.47 -30.68 4.59
CA ASN A 38 -35.83 -31.43 5.78
C ASN A 38 -37.22 -31.08 6.34
N SER A 39 -37.77 -29.89 6.04
CA SER A 39 -39.15 -29.52 6.40
C SER A 39 -40.20 -30.14 5.49
N TYR A 40 -39.93 -30.22 4.17
CA TYR A 40 -40.88 -30.74 3.18
C TYR A 40 -40.75 -32.25 2.93
N ALA A 41 -39.68 -32.89 3.42
CA ALA A 41 -39.50 -34.34 3.28
C ALA A 41 -40.53 -35.13 4.14
N PRO A 42 -41.15 -36.20 3.60
CA PRO A 42 -42.01 -37.10 4.37
C PRO A 42 -41.27 -37.76 5.54
N ALA A 43 -41.97 -38.02 6.66
CA ALA A 43 -41.39 -38.46 7.94
C ALA A 43 -40.50 -39.73 7.89
N GLY A 44 -40.59 -40.55 6.83
CA GLY A 44 -39.72 -41.72 6.63
C GLY A 44 -38.39 -41.44 5.93
N SER A 45 -38.20 -40.26 5.35
CA SER A 45 -37.00 -39.86 4.59
C SER A 45 -36.33 -38.60 5.14
N GLN A 46 -36.78 -38.11 6.30
CA GLN A 46 -36.18 -36.96 6.99
C GLN A 46 -34.82 -37.35 7.57
N PHE A 47 -33.76 -36.90 6.91
CA PHE A 47 -32.38 -37.11 7.37
C PHE A 47 -32.09 -36.32 8.65
N ASP A 48 -32.71 -35.15 8.82
CA ASP A 48 -32.64 -34.30 10.01
C ASP A 48 -34.07 -33.87 10.43
N PRO A 49 -34.77 -34.68 11.23
CA PRO A 49 -36.18 -34.43 11.55
C PRO A 49 -36.38 -33.11 12.29
N ILE A 50 -37.41 -32.37 11.90
CA ILE A 50 -37.79 -31.10 12.53
C ILE A 50 -38.09 -31.26 14.04
N ARG A 51 -38.50 -32.47 14.48
CA ARG A 51 -38.74 -32.78 15.90
C ARG A 51 -37.49 -32.76 16.78
N THR A 52 -36.33 -33.04 16.19
CA THR A 52 -35.01 -32.98 16.85
C THR A 52 -34.32 -31.64 16.64
N ASN A 53 -35.04 -30.63 16.14
CA ASN A 53 -34.56 -29.26 16.01
C ASN A 53 -33.25 -29.14 15.20
N PHE A 54 -33.17 -29.86 14.07
CA PHE A 54 -32.03 -29.86 13.15
C PHE A 54 -30.66 -30.12 13.84
N THR A 55 -30.59 -31.21 14.60
CA THR A 55 -29.40 -31.56 15.40
C THR A 55 -28.17 -31.75 14.51
N LEU A 56 -28.32 -32.35 13.32
CA LEU A 56 -27.18 -32.58 12.43
C LEU A 56 -26.64 -31.27 11.84
N LEU A 57 -27.53 -30.37 11.42
CA LEU A 57 -27.12 -29.04 10.95
C LEU A 57 -26.37 -28.27 12.05
N THR A 58 -26.84 -28.34 13.29
CA THR A 58 -26.19 -27.69 14.44
C THR A 58 -24.81 -28.30 14.73
N LEU A 59 -24.68 -29.62 14.66
CA LEU A 59 -23.40 -30.31 14.81
C LEU A 59 -22.41 -29.90 13.71
N ILE A 60 -22.84 -29.83 12.45
CA ILE A 60 -22.00 -29.42 11.33
C ILE A 60 -21.54 -27.96 11.49
N LEU A 61 -22.45 -27.05 11.85
CA LEU A 61 -22.12 -25.63 12.04
C LEU A 61 -21.18 -25.40 13.23
N SER A 62 -21.37 -26.11 14.35
CA SER A 62 -20.47 -26.04 15.50
C SER A 62 -19.07 -26.58 15.17
N LEU A 63 -19.00 -27.68 14.40
CA LEU A 63 -17.73 -28.21 13.89
C LEU A 63 -17.05 -27.21 12.94
N GLN A 64 -17.82 -26.58 12.05
CA GLN A 64 -17.31 -25.56 11.13
C GLN A 64 -16.70 -24.39 11.91
N ALA A 65 -17.39 -23.87 12.93
CA ALA A 65 -16.88 -22.78 13.77
C ALA A 65 -15.59 -23.18 14.51
N SER A 66 -15.55 -24.40 15.06
CA SER A 66 -14.39 -24.95 15.76
C SER A 66 -13.16 -25.06 14.85
N TYR A 67 -13.32 -25.47 13.58
CA TYR A 67 -12.22 -25.55 12.63
C TYR A 67 -11.84 -24.20 12.00
N ALA A 68 -12.79 -23.27 11.91
CA ALA A 68 -12.51 -21.90 11.44
C ALA A 68 -11.59 -21.15 12.40
N ALA A 69 -11.77 -21.29 13.72
CA ALA A 69 -10.97 -20.60 14.73
C ALA A 69 -9.43 -20.77 14.55
N PRO A 70 -8.86 -21.99 14.47
CA PRO A 70 -7.42 -22.17 14.28
C PRO A 70 -6.94 -21.72 12.90
N LEU A 71 -7.75 -21.87 11.85
CA LEU A 71 -7.41 -21.35 10.52
C LEU A 71 -7.35 -19.82 10.50
N ILE A 72 -8.30 -19.16 11.17
CA ILE A 72 -8.31 -17.71 11.33
C ILE A 72 -7.08 -17.28 12.12
N LEU A 73 -6.71 -17.98 13.19
CA LEU A 73 -5.48 -17.69 13.96
C LEU A 73 -4.21 -17.84 13.10
N LEU A 74 -4.11 -18.88 12.28
CA LEU A 74 -2.98 -19.06 11.36
C LEU A 74 -2.94 -17.97 10.28
N ALA A 75 -4.10 -17.60 9.73
CA ALA A 75 -4.21 -16.50 8.77
C ALA A 75 -3.84 -15.15 9.41
N GLN A 76 -4.26 -14.92 10.65
CA GLN A 76 -3.92 -13.73 11.43
C GLN A 76 -2.42 -13.67 11.76
N ASN A 77 -1.80 -14.76 12.18
CA ASN A 77 -0.35 -14.80 12.41
C ASN A 77 0.42 -14.47 11.12
N ARG A 78 0.04 -15.06 9.98
CA ARG A 78 0.65 -14.74 8.69
C ARG A 78 0.42 -13.30 8.24
N GLN A 79 -0.72 -12.71 8.61
CA GLN A 79 -0.99 -11.30 8.37
C GLN A 79 -0.10 -10.42 9.25
N ALA A 80 -0.03 -10.71 10.55
CA ALA A 80 0.80 -9.97 11.51
C ALA A 80 2.30 -10.04 11.17
N ASP A 81 2.80 -11.19 10.69
CA ASP A 81 4.18 -11.33 10.23
C ASP A 81 4.46 -10.43 9.01
N ARG A 82 3.53 -10.40 8.04
CA ARG A 82 3.63 -9.51 6.87
C ARG A 82 3.58 -8.04 7.27
N ASP A 83 2.62 -7.68 8.12
CA ASP A 83 2.44 -6.32 8.61
C ASP A 83 3.69 -5.87 9.36
N ARG A 84 4.29 -6.74 10.20
CA ARG A 84 5.55 -6.45 10.89
C ARG A 84 6.71 -6.15 9.93
N VAL A 85 6.90 -6.99 8.91
CA VAL A 85 7.95 -6.75 7.89
C VAL A 85 7.70 -5.44 7.16
N GLN A 86 6.44 -5.13 6.84
CA GLN A 86 6.09 -3.87 6.20
C GLN A 86 6.37 -2.67 7.11
N PHE A 87 6.04 -2.75 8.41
CA PHE A 87 6.36 -1.72 9.39
C PHE A 87 7.88 -1.48 9.54
N GLU A 88 8.68 -2.54 9.58
CA GLU A 88 10.14 -2.44 9.67
C GLU A 88 10.73 -1.77 8.40
N GLN A 89 10.22 -2.11 7.22
CA GLN A 89 10.62 -1.46 5.96
C GLN A 89 10.22 0.01 5.91
N ASP A 90 8.99 0.34 6.29
CA ASP A 90 8.50 1.72 6.31
C ASP A 90 9.29 2.57 7.31
N ARG A 91 9.65 2.01 8.46
CA ARG A 91 10.52 2.69 9.42
C ARG A 91 11.91 2.95 8.83
N GLN A 92 12.55 1.97 8.20
CA GLN A 92 13.85 2.18 7.55
C GLN A 92 13.78 3.23 6.42
N ARG A 93 12.69 3.23 5.65
CA ARG A 93 12.44 4.25 4.62
C ARG A 93 12.29 5.63 5.25
N ALA A 94 11.56 5.75 6.35
CA ALA A 94 11.39 7.02 7.05
C ALA A 94 12.72 7.56 7.59
N GLU A 95 13.56 6.69 8.19
CA GLU A 95 14.91 7.07 8.66
C GLU A 95 15.80 7.55 7.50
N ARG A 96 15.77 6.88 6.34
CA ARG A 96 16.49 7.32 5.13
C ARG A 96 15.97 8.65 4.59
N ASN A 97 14.66 8.82 4.49
CA ASN A 97 14.04 10.05 4.01
C ASN A 97 14.39 11.24 4.91
N LEU A 98 14.46 11.05 6.23
CA LEU A 98 14.92 12.07 7.17
C LEU A 98 16.38 12.44 6.93
N ALA A 99 17.26 11.44 6.77
CA ALA A 99 18.68 11.68 6.46
C ALA A 99 18.88 12.41 5.13
N ASP A 100 18.15 12.03 4.08
CA ASP A 100 18.19 12.69 2.78
C ASP A 100 17.70 14.14 2.89
N THR A 101 16.66 14.38 3.68
CA THR A 101 16.15 15.74 3.92
C THR A 101 17.17 16.60 4.68
N GLU A 102 17.83 16.05 5.69
CA GLU A 102 18.91 16.74 6.40
C GLU A 102 20.11 17.04 5.48
N TYR A 103 20.48 16.09 4.62
CA TYR A 103 21.54 16.28 3.64
C TYR A 103 21.20 17.41 2.67
N LEU A 104 20.00 17.35 2.06
CA LEU A 104 19.51 18.40 1.17
C LEU A 104 19.44 19.76 1.87
N ALA A 105 19.02 19.81 3.14
CA ALA A 105 18.99 21.07 3.90
C ALA A 105 20.40 21.67 4.09
N ARG A 106 21.42 20.83 4.36
CA ARG A 106 22.81 21.27 4.48
C ARG A 106 23.36 21.79 3.14
N GLU A 107 23.09 21.08 2.05
CA GLU A 107 23.46 21.50 0.69
C GLU A 107 22.78 22.82 0.28
N VAL A 108 21.51 23.02 0.65
CA VAL A 108 20.81 24.29 0.39
C VAL A 108 21.44 25.44 1.17
N VAL A 109 21.85 25.21 2.43
CA VAL A 109 22.52 26.23 3.25
C VAL A 109 23.89 26.57 2.69
N SER A 110 24.71 25.59 2.30
CA SER A 110 26.03 25.83 1.68
C SER A 110 25.89 26.59 0.35
N LEU A 111 24.95 26.19 -0.50
CA LEU A 111 24.65 26.86 -1.77
C LEU A 111 24.21 28.31 -1.54
N ARG A 112 23.34 28.56 -0.56
CA ARG A 112 22.88 29.91 -0.21
C ARG A 112 24.04 30.81 0.24
N LEU A 113 24.98 30.29 1.03
CA LEU A 113 26.15 31.04 1.45
C LEU A 113 27.06 31.38 0.27
N ALA A 114 27.34 30.41 -0.61
CA ALA A 114 28.12 30.63 -1.83
C ALA A 114 27.48 31.67 -2.76
N VAL A 115 26.16 31.59 -2.97
CA VAL A 115 25.40 32.58 -3.76
C VAL A 115 25.45 33.97 -3.11
N ARG A 116 25.36 34.07 -1.79
CA ARG A 116 25.46 35.35 -1.07
C ARG A 116 26.82 36.01 -1.24
N GLU A 117 27.88 35.22 -1.29
CA GLU A 117 29.25 35.70 -1.46
C GLU A 117 29.46 36.26 -2.89
N LEU A 118 29.00 35.53 -3.91
CA LEU A 118 28.99 35.98 -5.31
C LEU A 118 28.09 37.21 -5.53
N ALA A 119 26.92 37.24 -4.89
CA ALA A 119 25.95 38.33 -5.04
C ALA A 119 26.20 39.50 -4.06
N SER A 120 27.37 39.58 -3.42
CA SER A 120 27.67 40.69 -2.54
C SER A 120 27.57 42.00 -3.32
N LYS A 121 26.83 42.97 -2.77
CA LYS A 121 26.54 44.25 -3.42
C LYS A 121 27.84 44.95 -3.85
N ASP A 122 28.90 44.79 -3.07
CA ASP A 122 30.20 45.39 -3.35
C ASP A 122 30.91 44.73 -4.53
N PHE A 123 30.82 43.40 -4.68
CA PHE A 123 31.33 42.68 -5.86
C PHE A 123 30.57 43.06 -7.13
N ILE A 124 29.23 43.00 -7.09
CA ILE A 124 28.39 43.37 -8.23
C ILE A 124 28.66 44.83 -8.65
N ARG A 125 28.83 45.73 -7.67
CA ARG A 125 29.08 47.15 -7.93
C ARG A 125 30.51 47.42 -8.42
N ALA A 126 31.49 46.64 -7.99
CA ALA A 126 32.84 46.68 -8.52
C ALA A 126 32.86 46.24 -9.99
N GLU A 127 32.17 45.14 -10.32
CA GLU A 127 32.15 44.62 -11.69
C GLU A 127 31.36 45.51 -12.65
N LEU A 128 30.24 46.07 -12.19
CA LEU A 128 29.50 47.10 -12.94
C LEU A 128 30.36 48.34 -13.22
N ARG A 129 31.18 48.77 -12.25
CA ARG A 129 32.09 49.90 -12.45
C ARG A 129 33.20 49.55 -13.43
N ALA A 130 33.81 48.38 -13.31
CA ALA A 130 34.86 47.92 -14.22
C ALA A 130 34.35 47.85 -15.67
N LEU A 131 33.18 47.25 -15.88
CA LEU A 131 32.55 47.18 -17.22
C LEU A 131 32.16 48.56 -17.75
N LEU A 132 31.68 49.48 -16.90
CA LEU A 132 31.38 50.86 -17.31
C LEU A 132 32.65 51.62 -17.72
N GLU A 133 33.73 51.47 -16.98
CA GLU A 133 35.02 52.13 -17.24
C GLU A 133 35.66 51.59 -18.52
N GLU A 134 35.53 50.28 -18.78
CA GLU A 134 35.94 49.66 -20.04
C GLU A 134 35.13 50.21 -21.23
N LEU A 135 33.80 50.31 -21.12
CA LEU A 135 32.95 50.93 -22.15
C LEU A 135 33.24 52.42 -22.36
N GLU A 136 33.56 53.16 -21.31
CA GLU A 136 33.91 54.59 -21.40
C GLU A 136 35.24 54.77 -22.12
N LYS A 137 36.21 53.89 -21.85
CA LYS A 137 37.50 53.83 -22.56
C LYS A 137 37.33 53.44 -24.04
N ASP A 138 36.43 52.50 -24.34
CA ASP A 138 36.13 52.05 -25.70
C ASP A 138 35.21 53.04 -26.47
N ARG A 139 34.56 53.97 -25.75
CA ARG A 139 33.89 55.15 -26.31
C ARG A 139 34.83 56.34 -26.55
N MET A 140 36.06 56.25 -26.06
CA MET A 140 37.14 57.22 -26.26
C MET A 140 38.13 56.92 -27.42
N PRO A 141 37.75 56.30 -28.56
CA PRO A 141 38.52 56.42 -29.77
C PRO A 141 38.01 57.62 -30.59
N ASP A 142 38.95 58.47 -30.98
CA ASP A 142 38.82 59.56 -31.96
C ASP A 142 38.35 60.93 -31.42
N GLY A 143 39.33 61.81 -31.15
CA GLY A 143 39.08 63.21 -30.78
C GLY A 143 40.31 64.02 -30.37
N ALA A 144 41.43 63.37 -30.04
CA ALA A 144 42.68 64.04 -29.68
C ALA A 144 43.79 63.79 -30.72
N ALA A 145 43.49 64.06 -31.99
CA ALA A 145 44.50 64.32 -33.02
C ALA A 145 44.09 65.61 -33.74
N GLY A 146 44.69 66.73 -33.33
CA GLY A 146 44.44 68.06 -33.87
C GLY A 146 45.26 69.11 -33.13
#